data_AF-A0A103XFY6-F1
#
_entry.id   AF-A0A103XFY6-F1
#
_cell.length_a   1.000
_cell.length_b   1.000
_cell.length_c   1.000
_cell.angle_alpha   90.00
_cell.angle_beta   90.00
_cell.angle_gamma   90.00
#
_symmetry.space_group_name_H-M   'P 1'
#
loop_
_entity.id
_entity.type
_entity.pdbx_description
1 polymer ?
#
loop_
_entity_poly.entity_id
_entity_poly.type
_entity_poly.pdbx_seq_one_letter_code
_entity_poly.pdbx_strand_id
1 'polypeptide(L)'
;MDQNHMKKQINSARNSLFQQGYLDEQFIQLEDLQDDANPNFVEEIVTLFYSDSTRLIRNIETALCIGIFRQVKHEHATLKRKLETYFQVSPSNSLENRHTLQRNTQLCAAD
;
A
#
# COMPACT_ATOMS: atom_id res chain seq x y z
N MET A 1 5.05 15.18 38.70
CA MET A 1 6.29 15.05 37.90
C MET A 1 6.76 16.45 37.56
N ASP A 2 8.06 16.75 37.68
CA ASP A 2 8.61 18.09 37.47
C ASP A 2 8.47 18.52 35.99
N GLN A 3 7.83 19.67 35.74
CA GLN A 3 7.58 20.21 34.40
C GLN A 3 8.87 20.41 33.61
N ASN A 4 9.98 20.70 34.30
CA ASN A 4 11.29 20.85 33.69
C ASN A 4 11.86 19.52 33.17
N HIS A 5 11.53 18.40 33.83
CA HIS A 5 11.95 17.08 33.37
C HIS A 5 11.20 16.66 32.10
N MET A 6 9.91 17.01 31.98
CA MET A 6 9.12 16.73 30.78
C MET A 6 9.63 17.51 29.57
N LYS A 7 9.90 18.82 29.75
CA LYS A 7 10.46 19.68 28.69
C LYS A 7 11.81 19.17 28.21
N LYS A 8 12.68 18.73 29.11
CA LYS A 8 13.98 18.14 28.76
C LYS A 8 13.83 16.87 27.91
N GLN A 9 12.90 15.99 28.25
CA GLN A 9 12.65 14.78 27.48
C GLN A 9 12.13 15.09 26.07
N ILE A 10 11.17 16.01 25.94
CA ILE A 10 10.66 16.44 24.63
C ILE A 10 11.77 17.04 23.77
N ASN A 11 12.59 17.91 24.35
CA ASN A 11 13.69 18.53 23.61
C ASN A 11 14.76 17.51 23.20
N SER A 12 15.04 16.51 24.06
CA SER A 12 15.94 15.42 23.71
C SER A 12 15.39 14.57 22.56
N ALA A 13 14.09 14.26 22.57
CA ALA A 13 13.45 13.51 21.50
C ALA A 13 13.46 14.29 20.17
N ARG A 14 13.09 15.58 20.22
CA ARG A 14 13.14 16.49 19.07
C ARG A 14 14.53 16.51 18.43
N ASN A 15 15.57 16.74 19.23
CA ASN A 15 16.95 16.80 18.73
C ASN A 15 17.41 15.47 18.11
N SER A 16 17.02 14.33 18.68
CA SER A 16 17.30 13.01 18.10
C SER A 16 16.68 12.82 16.72
N LEU A 17 15.47 13.36 16.48
CA LEU A 17 14.81 13.28 15.18
C LEU A 17 15.51 14.13 14.12
N PHE A 18 16.01 15.32 14.48
CA PHE A 18 16.85 16.14 13.60
C PHE A 18 18.19 15.45 13.29
N GLN A 19 18.86 14.88 14.30
CA GLN A 19 20.15 14.17 14.08
C GLN A 19 20.01 12.96 13.17
N GLN A 20 18.86 12.28 13.20
CA GLN A 20 18.57 11.14 12.32
C GLN A 20 18.11 11.58 10.93
N GLY A 21 17.86 12.87 10.70
CA GLY A 21 17.39 13.42 9.42
C GLY A 21 15.90 13.21 9.16
N TYR A 22 15.11 12.89 10.19
CA TYR A 22 13.64 12.81 10.04
C TYR A 22 12.97 14.18 10.05
N LEU A 23 13.60 15.15 10.71
CA LEU A 23 13.17 16.55 10.72
C LEU A 23 14.28 17.39 10.09
N ASP A 24 13.87 18.43 9.37
CA ASP A 24 14.75 19.39 8.72
C ASP A 24 14.31 20.84 9.02
N GLU A 25 14.97 21.79 8.37
CA GLU A 25 14.70 23.22 8.53
C GLU A 25 13.23 23.60 8.29
N GLN A 26 12.48 22.83 7.49
CA GLN A 26 11.06 23.11 7.25
C GLN A 26 10.22 22.88 8.51
N PHE A 27 10.59 21.92 9.35
CA PHE A 27 9.89 21.70 10.62
C PHE A 27 10.11 22.87 11.60
N ILE A 28 11.30 23.49 11.57
CA ILE A 28 11.59 24.70 12.37
C ILE A 28 10.71 25.85 11.88
N GLN A 29 10.61 26.05 10.56
CA GLN A 29 9.73 27.08 9.98
C GLN A 29 8.26 26.85 10.37
N LEU A 30 7.84 25.58 10.48
CA LEU A 30 6.50 25.24 10.94
C LEU A 30 6.27 25.62 12.42
N GLU A 31 7.26 25.37 13.29
CA GLU A 31 7.22 25.77 14.70
C GLU A 31 7.21 27.30 14.86
N ASP A 32 7.98 28.03 14.04
CA ASP A 32 8.05 29.51 14.07
C ASP A 32 6.73 30.19 13.68
N LEU A 33 5.85 29.48 12.97
CA LEU A 33 4.50 29.96 12.63
C LEU A 33 3.48 29.76 13.76
N GLN A 34 3.82 29.00 14.80
CA GLN A 34 2.96 28.82 15.95
C GLN A 34 3.10 30.01 16.92
N ASP A 35 1.97 30.61 17.30
CA ASP A 35 1.91 31.72 18.23
C ASP A 35 0.87 31.50 19.33
N ASP A 36 0.76 32.46 20.26
CA ASP A 36 -0.20 32.40 21.37
C ASP A 36 -1.67 32.49 20.90
N ALA A 37 -1.91 32.98 19.68
CA ALA A 37 -3.25 33.05 19.09
C ALA A 37 -3.66 31.73 18.42
N ASN A 38 -2.70 30.92 17.98
CA ASN A 38 -2.91 29.60 17.39
C ASN A 38 -1.93 28.55 17.97
N PRO A 39 -2.12 28.13 19.22
CA PRO A 39 -1.17 27.26 19.93
C PRO A 39 -1.13 25.80 19.40
N ASN A 40 -2.08 25.38 18.55
CA ASN A 40 -2.17 24.01 18.04
C ASN A 40 -1.74 23.88 16.57
N PHE A 41 -1.22 24.95 15.96
CA PHE A 41 -0.91 24.99 14.54
C PHE A 41 -0.05 23.81 14.06
N VAL A 42 1.06 23.55 14.75
CA VAL A 42 1.97 22.45 14.38
C VAL A 42 1.27 21.09 14.48
N GLU A 43 0.48 20.88 15.53
CA GLU A 43 -0.27 19.64 15.74
C GLU A 43 -1.27 19.41 14.60
N GLU A 44 -2.01 20.44 14.20
CA GLU A 44 -3.00 20.35 13.12
C GLU A 44 -2.33 20.00 11.78
N ILE A 45 -1.24 20.67 11.44
CA ILE A 45 -0.52 20.42 10.18
C ILE A 45 0.08 19.02 10.16
N VAL A 46 0.72 18.59 11.24
CA VAL A 46 1.31 17.25 11.36
C VAL A 46 0.21 16.18 11.31
N THR A 47 -0.93 16.42 11.95
CA THR A 47 -2.09 15.52 11.91
C THR A 47 -2.65 15.39 10.49
N LEU A 48 -2.80 16.51 9.78
CA LEU A 48 -3.25 16.52 8.40
C LEU A 48 -2.28 15.77 7.48
N PHE A 49 -0.98 16.03 7.62
CA PHE A 49 0.08 15.35 6.87
C PHE A 49 0.02 13.82 7.03
N TYR A 50 -0.10 13.32 8.26
CA TYR A 50 -0.19 11.87 8.50
C TYR A 50 -1.51 11.27 8.02
N SER A 51 -2.62 11.99 8.14
CA SER A 51 -3.92 11.57 7.60
C SER A 51 -3.87 11.39 6.08
N ASP A 52 -3.32 12.37 5.36
CA ASP A 52 -3.15 12.32 3.91
C ASP A 52 -2.14 11.23 3.51
N SER A 53 -1.03 11.10 4.22
CA SER A 53 -0.02 10.07 3.98
C SER A 53 -0.61 8.66 4.11
N THR A 54 -1.46 8.43 5.11
CA THR A 54 -2.16 7.14 5.30
C THR A 54 -3.08 6.82 4.11
N ARG A 55 -3.71 7.84 3.51
CA ARG A 55 -4.52 7.66 2.30
C ARG A 55 -3.64 7.37 1.08
N LEU A 56 -2.52 8.10 0.92
CA LEU A 56 -1.58 7.89 -0.18
C LEU A 56 -0.96 6.49 -0.16
N ILE A 57 -0.52 6.01 1.00
CA ILE A 57 0.03 4.66 1.17
C ILE A 57 -1.00 3.61 0.76
N ARG A 58 -2.25 3.71 1.23
CA ARG A 58 -3.33 2.79 0.83
C ARG A 58 -3.59 2.78 -0.68
N ASN A 59 -3.51 3.95 -1.31
CA ASN A 59 -3.67 4.05 -2.76
C ASN A 59 -2.53 3.35 -3.50
N ILE A 60 -1.29 3.49 -3.02
CA ILE A 60 -0.12 2.78 -3.57
C ILE A 60 -0.28 1.27 -3.38
N GLU A 61 -0.65 0.81 -2.19
CA GLU A 61 -0.91 -0.61 -1.90
C GLU A 61 -2.00 -1.18 -2.82
N THR A 62 -3.08 -0.44 -3.05
CA THR A 62 -4.17 -0.82 -3.95
C THR A 62 -3.67 -0.93 -5.39
N ALA A 63 -2.91 0.06 -5.86
CA ALA A 63 -2.36 0.05 -7.21
C ALA A 63 -1.39 -1.12 -7.42
N LEU A 64 -0.50 -1.38 -6.46
CA LEU A 64 0.49 -2.46 -6.54
C LEU A 64 -0.15 -3.85 -6.41
N CYS A 65 -1.02 -4.06 -5.42
CA CYS A 65 -1.59 -5.37 -5.15
C CYS A 65 -2.75 -5.70 -6.08
N ILE A 66 -3.75 -4.83 -6.18
CA ILE A 66 -4.96 -5.10 -6.95
C ILE A 66 -4.70 -4.88 -8.45
N GLY A 67 -3.97 -3.84 -8.83
CA GLY A 67 -3.72 -3.52 -10.23
C GLY A 67 -2.87 -4.59 -10.93
N ILE A 68 -1.68 -4.86 -10.39
CA ILE A 68 -0.71 -5.76 -11.01
C ILE A 68 -1.22 -7.21 -10.98
N PHE A 69 -1.72 -7.67 -9.83
CA PHE A 69 -2.20 -9.05 -9.71
C PHE A 69 -3.43 -9.32 -10.59
N ARG A 70 -4.35 -8.35 -10.72
CA ARG A 70 -5.50 -8.47 -11.61
C ARG A 70 -5.07 -8.62 -13.07
N GLN A 71 -4.06 -7.86 -13.50
CA GLN A 71 -3.53 -7.97 -14.85
C GLN A 71 -2.89 -9.34 -15.09
N VAL A 72 -2.03 -9.80 -14.18
CA VAL A 72 -1.43 -11.14 -14.26
C VAL A 72 -2.49 -12.25 -14.28
N LYS A 73 -3.52 -12.16 -13.41
CA LYS A 73 -4.65 -13.10 -13.41
C LYS A 73 -5.39 -13.10 -14.76
N HIS A 74 -5.61 -11.94 -15.37
CA HIS A 74 -6.29 -11.82 -16.65
C HIS A 74 -5.48 -12.43 -17.81
N GLU A 75 -4.18 -12.16 -17.85
CA GLU A 75 -3.27 -12.74 -18.85
C GLU A 75 -3.19 -14.27 -18.71
N HIS A 76 -3.04 -14.76 -17.48
CA HIS A 76 -3.06 -16.20 -17.19
C HIS A 76 -4.38 -16.86 -17.64
N ALA A 77 -5.53 -16.26 -17.33
CA ALA A 77 -6.83 -16.78 -17.76
C ALA A 77 -6.99 -16.79 -19.29
N THR A 78 -6.45 -15.78 -19.97
CA THR A 78 -6.44 -15.69 -21.43
C THR A 78 -5.57 -16.78 -22.05
N LEU A 79 -4.37 -17.02 -21.51
CA LEU A 79 -3.47 -18.08 -21.96
C LEU A 79 -4.08 -19.47 -21.72
N LYS A 80 -4.68 -19.70 -20.55
CA LYS A 80 -5.39 -20.95 -20.24
C LYS A 80 -6.48 -21.24 -21.27
N ARG A 81 -7.34 -20.26 -21.57
CA ARG A 81 -8.41 -20.42 -22.58
C ARG A 81 -7.86 -20.74 -23.97
N LYS A 82 -6.80 -20.04 -24.41
CA LYS A 82 -6.15 -20.33 -25.69
C LYS A 82 -5.65 -21.77 -25.74
N LEU A 83 -4.98 -22.22 -24.68
CA LEU A 83 -4.47 -23.59 -24.58
C LEU A 83 -5.59 -24.63 -24.64
N GLU A 84 -6.69 -24.42 -23.91
CA GLU A 84 -7.87 -25.28 -23.94
C GLU A 84 -8.47 -25.37 -25.35
N THR A 85 -8.57 -24.24 -26.06
CA THR A 85 -9.01 -24.23 -27.47
C THR A 85 -8.06 -25.07 -28.33
N TYR A 86 -6.75 -24.85 -28.27
CA TYR A 86 -5.77 -25.63 -29.05
C TYR A 86 -5.91 -27.14 -28.83
N PHE A 87 -6.12 -27.57 -27.58
CA PHE A 87 -6.31 -29.00 -27.28
C PHE A 87 -7.65 -29.55 -27.75
N GLN A 88 -8.73 -28.75 -27.78
CA GLN A 88 -10.04 -29.17 -28.27
C GLN A 88 -10.11 -29.29 -29.80
N VAL A 89 -9.33 -28.49 -30.55
CA VAL A 89 -9.32 -28.52 -32.02
C VAL A 89 -8.34 -29.57 -32.57
N SER A 90 -7.50 -30.16 -31.72
CA SER A 90 -6.52 -31.19 -32.12
C SER A 90 -7.20 -32.53 -32.40
N PRO A 91 -7.13 -33.09 -33.63
CA PRO A 91 -7.90 -34.29 -34.02
C PRO A 91 -7.57 -35.56 -33.22
N SER A 92 -6.43 -35.60 -32.53
CA SER A 92 -5.84 -36.83 -31.98
C SER A 92 -6.21 -37.19 -30.53
N ASN A 93 -6.94 -36.33 -29.79
CA ASN A 93 -7.02 -36.44 -28.32
C ASN A 93 -8.45 -36.45 -27.72
N SER A 94 -9.49 -36.86 -28.47
CA SER A 94 -10.88 -36.46 -28.19
C SER A 94 -11.60 -37.10 -26.97
N LEU A 95 -11.07 -38.18 -26.36
CA LEU A 95 -11.80 -38.91 -25.31
C LEU A 95 -11.19 -38.77 -23.90
N GLU A 96 -9.85 -38.78 -23.76
CA GLU A 96 -9.19 -38.71 -22.45
C GLU A 96 -9.12 -37.29 -21.88
N ASN A 97 -8.97 -36.26 -22.73
CA ASN A 97 -8.80 -34.88 -22.28
C ASN A 97 -10.09 -34.18 -21.83
N ARG A 98 -11.28 -34.72 -22.13
CA ARG A 98 -12.56 -34.14 -21.66
C ARG A 98 -12.70 -34.22 -20.14
N HIS A 99 -12.25 -35.32 -19.52
CA HIS A 99 -12.41 -35.53 -18.08
C HIS A 99 -11.40 -34.73 -17.24
N THR A 100 -10.21 -34.45 -17.76
CA THR A 100 -9.18 -33.63 -17.10
C THR A 100 -9.47 -32.13 -17.18
N LEU A 101 -10.03 -31.65 -18.30
CA LEU A 101 -10.38 -30.23 -18.45
C LEU A 101 -11.50 -29.79 -17.49
N GLN A 102 -12.48 -30.65 -17.25
CA GLN A 102 -13.63 -30.34 -16.42
C GLN A 102 -13.26 -30.16 -14.92
N ARG A 103 -12.27 -30.92 -14.41
CA ARG A 103 -11.73 -30.73 -13.05
C ARG A 103 -10.99 -29.40 -12.87
N ASN A 104 -10.23 -28.97 -13.88
CA ASN A 104 -9.44 -27.74 -13.82
C ASN A 104 -10.27 -26.45 -13.94
N THR A 105 -11.49 -26.54 -14.46
CA THR A 105 -12.44 -25.41 -14.49
C THR A 105 -13.11 -25.20 -13.13
N GLN A 106 -13.38 -26.27 -12.38
CA GLN A 106 -13.99 -26.19 -11.04
C GLN A 106 -13.03 -25.59 -9.99
N LEU A 107 -11.72 -25.76 -10.13
CA LEU A 107 -10.74 -25.19 -9.19
C LEU A 107 -10.61 -23.66 -9.30
N CYS A 108 -10.91 -23.06 -10.46
CA CYS A 108 -10.77 -21.61 -10.66
C CYS A 108 -12.01 -20.80 -10.24
N ALA A 109 -13.11 -21.44 -9.84
CA ALA A 109 -14.34 -20.78 -9.40
C ALA A 109 -14.45 -20.65 -7.87
N ALA A 110 -13.43 -21.08 -7.12
CA ALA A 110 -13.43 -21.16 -5.67
C ALA A 110 -12.57 -20.09 -4.95
N ASP A 111 -11.97 -19.14 -5.68
CA ASP A 111 -11.17 -18.00 -5.18
C ASP A 111 -11.58 -16.69 -5.88
#